data_AF-A0AAN8XIR2-F1
#
_entry.id   AF-A0AAN8XIR2-F1
#
_cell.length_a   1.000
_cell.length_b   1.000
_cell.length_c   1.000
_cell.angle_alpha   90.00
_cell.angle_beta   90.00
_cell.angle_gamma   90.00
#
_symmetry.space_group_name_H-M   'P 1'
#
loop_
_entity.id
_entity.type
_entity.pdbx_description
1 polymer ?
#
loop_
_entity_poly.entity_id
_entity_poly.type
_entity_poly.pdbx_seq_one_letter_code
_entity_poly.pdbx_strand_id
1 'polypeptide(L)' 'MAVLLEGKNKFTAPDDLGTICEEKEVHRFIVESLVSDGVPKENAKQLADVLVEADKRGHFSHGLQRLGR' A
#
# COMPACT_ATOMS: atom_id res chain seq x y z
N MET A 1 -13.57 -10.19 -18.36
CA MET A 1 -13.53 -9.21 -17.25
C MET A 1 -14.43 -9.60 -16.07
N ALA A 2 -15.59 -10.25 -16.28
CA ALA A 2 -16.45 -10.72 -15.20
C ALA A 2 -15.82 -11.80 -14.27
N VAL A 3 -15.07 -12.75 -14.84
CA VAL A 3 -14.47 -13.88 -14.08
C VAL A 3 -13.42 -13.43 -13.04
N LEU A 4 -12.69 -12.33 -13.30
CA LEU A 4 -11.70 -11.81 -12.35
C LEU A 4 -12.34 -11.12 -11.14
N LEU A 5 -13.56 -10.59 -11.28
CA LEU A 5 -14.28 -9.92 -10.19
C LEU A 5 -14.88 -10.94 -9.21
N GLU A 6 -15.37 -12.08 -9.72
CA GLU A 6 -15.92 -13.15 -8.87
C GLU A 6 -14.87 -13.82 -7.98
N GLY A 7 -13.62 -13.94 -8.45
CA GLY A 7 -12.51 -14.46 -7.64
C GLY A 7 -12.10 -13.53 -6.50
N LYS A 8 -12.16 -12.21 -6.72
CA LYS A 8 -11.82 -11.19 -5.72
C LYS A 8 -12.86 -11.10 -4.60
N ASN A 9 -14.14 -11.25 -4.91
CA ASN A 9 -15.22 -11.24 -3.92
C ASN A 9 -15.26 -12.49 -3.02
N LYS A 10 -14.49 -13.53 -3.34
CA LYS A 10 -14.40 -14.77 -2.56
C LYS A 10 -13.14 -14.87 -1.72
N PHE A 11 -12.21 -13.91 -1.84
CA PHE A 11 -11.03 -13.91 -1.01
C PHE A 11 -11.39 -13.45 0.41
N THR A 12 -11.48 -14.41 1.32
CA THR A 12 -11.53 -14.15 2.76
C THR A 12 -10.10 -14.23 3.26
N ALA A 13 -9.55 -13.09 3.68
CA ALA A 13 -8.23 -13.07 4.29
C ALA A 13 -8.28 -13.92 5.57
N PRO A 14 -7.32 -14.84 5.79
CA PRO A 14 -7.14 -15.52 7.06
C PRO A 14 -7.07 -14.52 8.22
N ASP A 15 -7.61 -14.87 9.38
CA ASP A 15 -7.62 -14.01 10.57
C ASP A 15 -6.20 -13.65 11.07
N ASP A 16 -5.20 -14.42 10.64
CA ASP A 16 -3.77 -14.26 10.96
C ASP A 16 -2.94 -13.64 9.81
N LEU A 17 -3.57 -13.20 8.71
CA LEU A 17 -2.86 -12.65 7.54
C LEU A 17 -2.21 -11.28 7.82
N GLY A 18 -2.67 -10.57 8.86
CA GLY A 18 -2.10 -9.30 9.30
C GLY A 18 -3.15 -8.30 9.81
N THR A 19 -2.68 -7.09 10.16
CA THR A 19 -3.54 -6.00 10.64
C THR A 19 -4.06 -5.18 9.47
N ILE A 20 -5.37 -4.93 9.44
CA ILE A 20 -5.97 -3.99 8.49
C ILE A 20 -5.66 -2.56 8.95
N CYS A 21 -5.07 -1.76 8.05
CA CYS A 21 -4.76 -0.36 8.29
C CYS A 21 -5.59 0.55 7.37
N GLU A 22 -5.92 1.75 7.83
CA GLU A 22 -6.56 2.74 6.96
C GLU A 22 -5.60 3.23 5.87
N GLU A 23 -6.11 3.41 4.65
CA GLU A 23 -5.32 3.89 3.50
C GLU A 23 -4.58 5.20 3.81
N LYS A 24 -5.26 6.14 4.47
CA LYS A 24 -4.68 7.43 4.87
C LYS A 24 -3.54 7.27 5.85
N GLU A 25 -3.63 6.29 6.74
CA GLU A 25 -2.60 6.00 7.73
C GLU A 25 -1.37 5.38 7.07
N VAL A 26 -1.57 4.47 6.11
CA VAL A 26 -0.48 3.93 5.28
C VAL A 26 0.20 5.06 4.51
N HIS A 27 -0.57 5.93 3.85
CA HIS A 27 -0.02 7.09 3.12
C HIS A 27 0.83 7.99 4.02
N ARG A 28 0.29 8.38 5.19
CA ARG A 28 0.97 9.20 6.20
C ARG A 28 2.30 8.56 6.63
N PHE A 29 2.26 7.27 6.96
CA PHE A 29 3.44 6.51 7.39
C PHE A 29 4.54 6.51 6.32
N ILE A 30 4.18 6.30 5.05
CA ILE A 30 5.14 6.33 3.93
C ILE A 30 5.79 7.71 3.81
N VAL A 31 4.97 8.77 3.80
CA VAL A 31 5.46 10.15 3.64
C VAL A 31 6.40 10.52 4.78
N GLU A 32 6.02 10.22 6.03
CA GLU A 32 6.84 10.52 7.20
C GLU A 32 8.15 9.73 7.20
N SER A 33 8.12 8.46 6.80
CA SER A 33 9.33 7.62 6.68
C SER A 33 10.33 8.21 5.68
N LEU A 34 9.86 8.59 4.49
CA LEU A 34 10.70 9.17 3.44
C LEU A 34 11.23 10.56 3.83
N VAL A 35 10.39 11.40 4.43
CA VAL A 35 10.81 12.73 4.90
C VAL A 35 11.85 12.59 6.03
N SER A 36 11.70 11.60 6.91
CA SER A 36 12.69 11.29 7.95
C SER A 36 14.06 10.90 7.36
N ASP A 37 14.08 10.34 6.15
CA ASP A 37 15.30 9.98 5.40
C ASP A 37 15.81 11.13 4.50
N GLY A 38 15.23 12.33 4.63
CA GLY A 38 15.65 13.53 3.91
C GLY A 38 15.04 13.71 2.52
N VAL A 39 14.07 12.86 2.13
CA VAL A 39 13.35 13.04 0.87
C VAL A 39 12.48 14.29 0.93
N PRO A 40 12.50 15.17 -0.08
CA PRO A 40 11.59 16.31 -0.14
C PRO A 40 10.13 15.87 -0.04
N LYS A 41 9.34 16.56 0.78
CA LYS A 41 7.95 16.19 1.09
C LYS A 41 7.08 15.96 -0.16
N GLU A 42 7.30 16.73 -1.21
CA GLU A 42 6.55 16.59 -2.46
C GLU A 42 6.86 15.27 -3.18
N ASN A 43 8.15 14.90 -3.26
CA ASN A 43 8.58 13.64 -3.83
C ASN A 43 8.10 12.46 -2.97
N ALA A 44 8.13 12.61 -1.64
CA ALA A 44 7.64 11.61 -0.71
C ALA A 44 6.15 11.33 -0.89
N LYS A 45 5.32 12.38 -1.08
CA LYS A 45 3.89 12.24 -1.38
C LYS A 45 3.65 11.50 -2.69
N GLN A 46 4.35 11.88 -3.76
CA GLN A 46 4.21 11.23 -5.06
C GLN A 46 4.56 9.75 -5.00
N LEU A 47 5.61 9.38 -4.27
CA LEU A 47 5.95 7.98 -4.06
C LEU A 47 4.88 7.26 -3.21
N ALA A 48 4.41 7.89 -2.14
CA ALA A 48 3.34 7.34 -1.31
C ALA A 48 2.06 7.05 -2.11
N ASP A 49 1.66 7.96 -2.99
CA ASP A 49 0.47 7.79 -3.86
C ASP A 49 0.59 6.53 -4.72
N VAL A 50 1.76 6.29 -5.32
CA VAL A 50 2.01 5.12 -6.18
C VAL A 50 2.02 3.81 -5.37
N LEU A 51 2.68 3.80 -4.21
CA LEU A 51 2.78 2.59 -3.38
C LEU A 51 1.41 2.19 -2.80
N VAL A 52 0.63 3.17 -2.35
CA VAL A 52 -0.73 2.94 -1.83
C VAL A 52 -1.64 2.42 -2.94
N GLU A 53 -1.58 3.01 -4.15
CA GLU A 53 -2.37 2.53 -5.29
C GLU A 53 -1.97 1.11 -5.72
N ALA A 54 -0.69 0.74 -5.62
CA ALA A 54 -0.24 -0.62 -5.88
C ALA A 54 -0.84 -1.61 -4.88
N ASP A 55 -0.82 -1.31 -3.57
CA ASP A 55 -1.41 -2.16 -2.53
C ASP A 55 -2.93 -2.29 -2.70
N LYS A 56 -3.64 -1.19 -2.97
CA LYS A 56 -5.09 -1.20 -3.21
C LYS A 56 -5.51 -2.10 -4.37
N ARG A 57 -4.64 -2.23 -5.38
CA ARG A 57 -4.88 -3.06 -6.57
C ARG A 57 -4.46 -4.52 -6.38
N GLY A 58 -3.79 -4.83 -5.27
CA GLY A 58 -3.26 -6.16 -4.95
C GLY A 58 -1.85 -6.42 -5.50
N HIS A 59 -1.13 -5.38 -5.94
CA HIS A 59 0.26 -5.48 -6.38
C HIS A 59 1.23 -5.27 -5.21
N PHE A 60 1.11 -6.10 -4.16
CA PHE A 60 1.83 -5.92 -2.89
C PHE A 60 3.35 -5.83 -3.04
N SER A 61 3.92 -6.59 -3.98
CA SER A 61 5.35 -6.55 -4.30
C SER A 61 5.82 -5.22 -4.89
N HIS A 62 4.92 -4.30 -5.24
CA HIS A 62 5.20 -2.97 -5.77
C HIS A 62 4.60 -1.86 -4.89
N GLY A 63 3.99 -2.21 -3.74
CA GLY A 63 3.40 -1.27 -2.78
C GLY A 63 4.25 -1.10 -1.52
N LEU A 64 3.63 -1.11 -0.33
CA LEU A 64 4.29 -0.83 0.95
C LEU A 64 5.52 -1.71 1.21
N GLN A 65 5.56 -2.93 0.67
CA GLN A 65 6.72 -3.84 0.77
C GLN A 65 8.02 -3.27 0.18
N ARG A 66 7.99 -2.14 -0.55
CA ARG A 66 9.18 -1.47 -1.10
C ARG A 66 9.85 -0.48 -0.15
N LEU A 67 9.25 -0.16 0.99
CA LEU A 67 9.86 0.72 1.99
C LEU A 67 10.84 0.01 2.92
N GLY A 68 10.65 -1.28 3.15
CA GLY A 68 11.56 -2.12 3.93
C GLY A 68 12.42 -3.01 3.02
N ARG A 69 13.53 -3.50 3.55
CA ARG A 69 14.19 -4.72 3.05
C ARG A 69 13.81 -5.88 3.94
#